data_AF-A0A7S1PE13-F1
#
_entry.id   AF-A0A7S1PE13-F1
#
_cell.length_a   1.000
_cell.length_b   1.000
_cell.length_c   1.000
_cell.angle_alpha   90.00
_cell.angle_beta   90.00
_cell.angle_gamma   90.00
#
_symmetry.space_group_name_H-M   'P 1'
#
loop_
_entity.id
_entity.type
_entity.pdbx_description
1 polymer ?
#
loop_
_entity_poly.entity_id
_entity_poly.type
_entity_poly.pdbx_seq_one_letter_code
_entity_poly.pdbx_strand_id
1 'polypeptide(L)'
;MINFHGCAQPSGQERTYPNAVTREGIMGLETNRFGSNPKLMPSHNAALPFTRFIVGPADYTPLSLDEKYKGPTTTAHQIATLICFDSYLQTISEDPQVIMESPFVDVIKKIPSTWDETRVLEPSAIGELAVIVRRKDDEWFLGVLSGSTETREVKISLDFLEDKEYTATIVMTKLLESDGHENTVMEEHEWFASAEIEVKLWGEDTKGDGYVMILSPPIDDRRRTMRQESVASWVSDDR
;
A
#
# COMPACT_ATOMS: atom_id res chain seq x y z
N MET A 1 -22.06 -7.54 -6.53
CA MET A 1 -21.02 -7.47 -5.48
C MET A 1 -21.60 -6.74 -4.28
N ILE A 2 -21.10 -7.01 -3.08
CA ILE A 2 -21.55 -6.40 -1.81
C ILE A 2 -20.33 -6.04 -0.97
N ASN A 3 -20.32 -4.81 -0.45
CA ASN A 3 -19.40 -4.31 0.57
C ASN A 3 -20.22 -4.02 1.84
N PHE A 4 -19.86 -4.63 2.97
CA PHE A 4 -20.61 -4.51 4.23
C PHE A 4 -19.93 -3.55 5.22
N HIS A 5 -20.66 -2.56 5.73
CA HIS A 5 -20.23 -1.64 6.79
C HIS A 5 -21.05 -1.87 8.07
N GLY A 6 -20.52 -1.49 9.24
CA GLY A 6 -21.22 -1.71 10.52
C GLY A 6 -21.53 -3.18 10.83
N CYS A 7 -20.63 -4.08 10.41
CA CYS A 7 -20.83 -5.53 10.42
C CYS A 7 -19.79 -6.26 11.28
N ALA A 8 -20.02 -7.55 11.52
CA ALA A 8 -19.03 -8.41 12.18
C ALA A 8 -17.81 -8.68 11.28
N GLN A 9 -16.67 -8.96 11.92
CA GLN A 9 -15.45 -9.39 11.24
C GLN A 9 -15.70 -10.59 10.30
N PRO A 10 -14.93 -10.74 9.22
CA PRO A 10 -15.06 -11.89 8.34
C PRO A 10 -14.65 -13.18 9.04
N SER A 11 -15.20 -14.28 8.55
CA SER A 11 -14.84 -15.64 8.97
C SER A 11 -14.74 -16.58 7.76
N GLY A 12 -14.28 -16.07 6.62
CA GLY A 12 -14.11 -16.85 5.38
C GLY A 12 -15.35 -16.96 4.49
N GLN A 13 -16.41 -16.16 4.71
CA GLN A 13 -17.64 -16.26 3.91
C GLN A 13 -17.42 -15.92 2.44
N GLU A 14 -16.42 -15.09 2.12
CA GLU A 14 -16.02 -14.71 0.75
C GLU A 14 -15.64 -15.93 -0.10
N ARG A 15 -15.16 -17.03 0.50
CA ARG A 15 -14.92 -18.29 -0.22
C ARG A 15 -16.21 -18.96 -0.67
N THR A 16 -17.27 -18.89 0.14
CA THR A 16 -18.58 -19.51 -0.18
C THR A 16 -19.43 -18.58 -1.05
N TYR A 17 -19.34 -17.28 -0.80
CA TYR A 17 -20.09 -16.21 -1.46
C TYR A 17 -19.13 -15.16 -2.03
N PRO A 18 -18.51 -15.40 -3.21
CA PRO A 18 -17.52 -14.49 -3.79
C PRO A 18 -18.07 -13.11 -4.14
N ASN A 19 -19.39 -12.95 -4.18
CA ASN A 19 -20.03 -11.65 -4.35
C ASN A 19 -19.91 -10.75 -3.10
N ALA A 20 -19.57 -11.28 -1.92
CA ALA A 20 -19.22 -10.51 -0.72
C ALA A 20 -17.74 -10.10 -0.79
N VAL A 21 -17.46 -9.05 -1.56
CA VAL A 21 -16.11 -8.70 -2.02
C VAL A 21 -15.23 -8.11 -0.91
N THR A 22 -15.80 -7.35 0.01
CA THR A 22 -15.06 -6.79 1.14
C THR A 22 -16.05 -6.37 2.23
N ARG A 23 -15.54 -5.95 3.38
CA ARG A 23 -16.32 -5.38 4.47
C ARG A 23 -15.45 -4.48 5.32
N GLU A 24 -16.03 -3.52 6.02
CA GLU A 24 -15.31 -2.72 7.01
C GLU A 24 -14.91 -3.60 8.21
N GLY A 25 -15.74 -3.69 9.25
CA GLY A 25 -15.44 -4.48 10.46
C GLY A 25 -14.06 -4.13 11.04
N ILE A 26 -13.65 -2.87 10.90
CA ILE A 26 -12.33 -2.31 11.20
C ILE A 26 -12.54 -0.86 11.60
N MET A 27 -11.69 -0.32 12.45
CA MET A 27 -11.65 1.13 12.66
C MET A 27 -10.94 1.75 11.45
N GLY A 28 -11.71 2.18 10.46
CA GLY A 28 -11.23 2.71 9.19
C GLY A 28 -10.76 4.16 9.27
N LEU A 29 -10.20 4.67 8.16
CA LEU A 29 -9.66 6.03 8.08
C LEU A 29 -10.71 7.11 8.35
N GLU A 30 -11.99 6.81 8.13
CA GLU A 30 -13.12 7.69 8.48
C GLU A 30 -13.13 8.16 9.94
N THR A 31 -12.53 7.38 10.84
CA THR A 31 -12.37 7.72 12.27
C THR A 31 -11.65 9.07 12.43
N ASN A 32 -10.65 9.32 11.59
CA ASN A 32 -9.93 10.60 11.57
C ASN A 32 -10.80 11.75 11.07
N ARG A 33 -11.86 11.50 10.29
CA ARG A 33 -12.78 12.53 9.79
C ARG A 33 -13.91 12.82 10.79
N PHE A 34 -14.46 11.80 11.42
CA PHE A 34 -15.63 11.90 12.31
C PHE A 34 -15.31 12.26 13.76
N GLY A 35 -14.07 12.67 14.05
CA GLY A 35 -13.76 13.42 15.26
C GLY A 35 -13.13 12.61 16.38
N SER A 36 -12.47 11.48 16.10
CA SER A 36 -11.58 10.89 17.09
C SER A 36 -10.50 11.90 17.50
N ASN A 37 -10.33 12.05 18.81
CA ASN A 37 -9.23 12.80 19.42
C ASN A 37 -8.68 11.96 20.60
N PRO A 38 -7.47 11.38 20.50
CA PRO A 38 -6.54 11.52 19.38
C PRO A 38 -7.00 10.84 18.08
N LYS A 39 -6.35 11.20 16.97
CA LYS A 39 -6.47 10.50 15.68
C LYS A 39 -5.95 9.07 15.79
N LEU A 40 -6.23 8.23 14.79
CA LEU A 40 -5.65 6.90 14.68
C LEU A 40 -4.12 7.00 14.66
N MET A 41 -3.47 6.35 15.62
CA MET A 41 -2.02 6.29 15.71
C MET A 41 -1.44 5.36 14.63
N PRO A 42 -0.18 5.54 14.20
CA PRO A 42 0.42 4.71 13.16
C PRO A 42 0.49 3.24 13.53
N SER A 43 0.60 2.94 14.83
CA SER A 43 0.56 1.58 15.39
C SER A 43 -0.73 0.84 15.07
N HIS A 44 -1.85 1.56 14.91
CA HIS A 44 -3.09 0.96 14.41
C HIS A 44 -2.86 0.37 13.03
N ASN A 45 -2.40 1.18 12.07
CA ASN A 45 -2.12 0.75 10.71
C ASN A 45 -1.11 -0.40 10.65
N ALA A 46 -0.02 -0.32 11.44
CA ALA A 46 1.00 -1.37 11.49
C ALA A 46 0.52 -2.67 12.18
N ALA A 47 -0.54 -2.64 12.98
CA ALA A 47 -1.11 -3.83 13.60
C ALA A 47 -2.13 -4.55 12.69
N LEU A 48 -2.84 -3.81 11.82
CA LEU A 48 -3.93 -4.35 11.01
C LEU A 48 -3.53 -5.54 10.12
N PRO A 49 -2.36 -5.57 9.44
CA PRO A 49 -1.94 -6.70 8.61
C PRO A 49 -1.85 -8.03 9.38
N PHE A 50 -1.61 -7.96 10.69
CA PHE A 50 -1.41 -9.11 11.57
C PHE A 50 -2.61 -9.43 12.46
N THR A 51 -3.67 -8.62 12.37
CA THR A 51 -4.86 -8.77 13.18
C THR A 51 -6.10 -8.83 12.30
N ARG A 52 -6.61 -7.69 11.84
CA ARG A 52 -7.86 -7.63 11.08
C ARG A 52 -7.74 -8.20 9.67
N PHE A 53 -6.61 -8.02 8.97
CA PHE A 53 -6.48 -8.53 7.60
C PHE A 53 -6.20 -10.03 7.54
N ILE A 54 -5.82 -10.69 8.65
CA ILE A 54 -5.63 -12.16 8.65
C ILE A 54 -6.95 -12.91 8.51
N VAL A 55 -8.06 -12.31 8.96
CA VAL A 55 -9.38 -12.95 8.94
C VAL A 55 -10.15 -12.71 7.64
N GLY A 56 -9.61 -11.89 6.73
CA GLY A 56 -10.18 -11.61 5.40
C GLY A 56 -10.04 -10.14 4.97
N PRO A 57 -10.41 -9.83 3.72
CA PRO A 57 -10.28 -8.49 3.15
C PRO A 57 -11.06 -7.44 3.95
N ALA A 58 -10.59 -6.18 3.90
CA ALA A 58 -11.26 -5.08 4.58
C ALA A 58 -11.29 -3.77 3.80
N ASP A 59 -12.42 -3.08 3.86
CA ASP A 59 -12.58 -1.72 3.35
C ASP A 59 -12.14 -0.72 4.41
N TYR A 60 -10.82 -0.53 4.55
CA TYR A 60 -10.24 0.48 5.44
C TYR A 60 -10.43 1.92 4.95
N THR A 61 -10.80 2.08 3.67
CA THR A 61 -10.75 3.34 2.91
C THR A 61 -9.36 4.01 2.95
N PRO A 62 -8.29 3.35 2.46
CA PRO A 62 -6.93 3.88 2.53
C PRO A 62 -6.72 5.18 1.74
N LEU A 63 -5.54 5.77 1.97
CA LEU A 63 -4.99 6.96 1.35
C LEU A 63 -5.79 8.24 1.64
N SER A 64 -5.20 9.10 2.47
CA SER A 64 -5.45 10.54 2.50
C SER A 64 -4.13 11.31 2.41
N LEU A 65 -4.08 12.32 1.56
CA LEU A 65 -2.98 13.26 1.36
C LEU A 65 -3.19 14.57 2.16
N ASP A 66 -4.41 14.82 2.65
CA ASP A 66 -4.72 15.93 3.56
C ASP A 66 -4.22 15.64 4.98
N GLU A 67 -3.31 16.49 5.49
CA GLU A 67 -2.76 16.46 6.85
C GLU A 67 -3.85 16.39 7.94
N LYS A 68 -5.04 16.95 7.68
CA LYS A 68 -6.15 16.95 8.63
C LYS A 68 -6.75 15.55 8.84
N TYR A 69 -6.72 14.68 7.83
CA TYR A 69 -7.45 13.42 7.82
C TYR A 69 -6.53 12.18 7.81
N LYS A 70 -5.27 12.31 7.42
CA LYS A 70 -4.34 11.18 7.42
C LYS A 70 -3.86 10.74 8.81
N GLY A 71 -4.05 11.57 9.84
CA GLY A 71 -3.53 11.32 11.18
C GLY A 71 -2.02 11.58 11.26
N PRO A 72 -1.34 11.21 12.37
CA PRO A 72 0.10 11.39 12.51
C PRO A 72 0.89 10.38 11.66
N THR A 73 0.68 10.35 10.35
CA THR A 73 1.36 9.46 9.40
C THR A 73 1.84 10.24 8.19
N THR A 74 2.93 9.81 7.57
CA THR A 74 3.44 10.47 6.36
C THR A 74 2.64 10.12 5.10
N THR A 75 2.86 10.87 4.03
CA THR A 75 2.32 10.57 2.70
C THR A 75 2.82 9.21 2.20
N ALA A 76 4.09 8.88 2.42
CA ALA A 76 4.63 7.56 2.09
C ALA A 76 3.92 6.44 2.85
N HIS A 77 3.60 6.64 4.14
CA HIS A 77 2.78 5.72 4.93
C HIS A 77 1.39 5.53 4.33
N GLN A 78 0.72 6.62 3.95
CA GLN A 78 -0.61 6.58 3.36
C GLN A 78 -0.64 5.84 2.03
N ILE A 79 0.36 6.02 1.17
CA ILE A 79 0.47 5.26 -0.08
C ILE A 79 0.79 3.79 0.22
N ALA A 80 1.65 3.49 1.20
CA ALA A 80 1.96 2.12 1.60
C ALA A 80 0.73 1.34 2.10
N THR A 81 -0.27 2.02 2.70
CA THR A 81 -1.53 1.36 3.08
C THR A 81 -2.25 0.73 1.88
N LEU A 82 -2.06 1.26 0.67
CA LEU A 82 -2.67 0.68 -0.54
C LEU A 82 -2.10 -0.71 -0.88
N ILE A 83 -0.87 -1.00 -0.47
CA ILE A 83 -0.22 -2.31 -0.66
C ILE A 83 -0.48 -3.22 0.54
N CYS A 84 -0.37 -2.68 1.76
CA CYS A 84 -0.45 -3.48 2.98
C CYS A 84 -1.87 -3.99 3.28
N PHE A 85 -2.92 -3.25 2.87
CA PHE A 85 -4.31 -3.56 3.19
C PHE A 85 -5.01 -4.30 2.06
N ASP A 86 -5.36 -5.57 2.30
CA ASP A 86 -6.00 -6.43 1.30
C ASP A 86 -7.48 -6.09 1.11
N SER A 87 -7.89 -5.73 -0.10
CA SER A 87 -9.30 -5.59 -0.46
C SER A 87 -9.52 -5.77 -1.94
N TYR A 88 -10.43 -6.67 -2.34
CA TYR A 88 -10.80 -6.87 -3.74
C TYR A 88 -11.48 -5.65 -4.36
N LEU A 89 -12.05 -4.79 -3.52
CA LEU A 89 -12.53 -3.45 -3.85
C LEU A 89 -11.81 -2.44 -2.95
N GLN A 90 -10.87 -1.69 -3.54
CA GLN A 90 -10.11 -0.69 -2.79
C GLN A 90 -10.76 0.69 -2.97
N THR A 91 -11.49 1.11 -1.95
CA THR A 91 -12.08 2.46 -1.90
C THR A 91 -11.00 3.44 -1.43
N ILE A 92 -10.60 4.39 -2.26
CA ILE A 92 -9.65 5.44 -1.87
C ILE A 92 -10.42 6.60 -1.23
N SER A 93 -9.96 7.09 -0.07
CA SER A 93 -10.68 8.14 0.67
C SER A 93 -10.45 9.55 0.14
N GLU A 94 -9.34 9.77 -0.57
CA GLU A 94 -8.91 11.07 -1.04
C GLU A 94 -9.75 11.59 -2.23
N ASP A 95 -9.82 12.92 -2.36
CA ASP A 95 -10.43 13.58 -3.50
C ASP A 95 -9.70 13.17 -4.80
N PRO A 96 -10.43 12.68 -5.83
CA PRO A 96 -9.81 12.30 -7.10
C PRO A 96 -8.98 13.42 -7.74
N GLN A 97 -9.36 14.70 -7.59
CA GLN A 97 -8.60 15.82 -8.13
C GLN A 97 -7.25 15.97 -7.39
N VAL A 98 -7.24 15.82 -6.06
CA VAL A 98 -6.02 15.85 -5.25
C VAL A 98 -5.07 14.71 -5.65
N ILE A 99 -5.60 13.51 -5.92
CA ILE A 99 -4.80 12.39 -6.43
C ILE A 99 -4.25 12.71 -7.83
N MET A 100 -5.06 13.26 -8.73
CA MET A 100 -4.66 13.54 -10.11
C MET A 100 -3.62 14.65 -10.22
N GLU A 101 -3.59 15.59 -9.27
CA GLU A 101 -2.60 16.66 -9.16
C GLU A 101 -1.35 16.25 -8.35
N SER A 102 -1.40 15.11 -7.67
CA SER A 102 -0.32 14.60 -6.84
C SER A 102 0.88 14.13 -7.68
N PRO A 103 2.13 14.37 -7.25
CA PRO A 103 3.32 13.77 -7.88
C PRO A 103 3.35 12.24 -7.78
N PHE A 104 2.46 11.63 -6.97
CA PHE A 104 2.40 10.18 -6.76
C PHE A 104 1.30 9.48 -7.57
N VAL A 105 0.60 10.21 -8.46
CA VAL A 105 -0.56 9.70 -9.21
C VAL A 105 -0.28 8.39 -9.95
N ASP A 106 0.89 8.26 -10.55
CA ASP A 106 1.24 7.09 -11.35
C ASP A 106 1.50 5.86 -10.47
N VAL A 107 2.11 6.05 -9.29
CA VAL A 107 2.26 4.98 -8.29
C VAL A 107 0.91 4.54 -7.75
N ILE A 108 0.03 5.49 -7.39
CA ILE A 108 -1.30 5.18 -6.87
C ILE A 108 -2.13 4.39 -7.90
N LYS A 109 -2.09 4.79 -9.17
CA LYS A 109 -2.80 4.09 -10.27
C LYS A 109 -2.25 2.69 -10.56
N LYS A 110 -0.96 2.48 -10.28
CA LYS A 110 -0.27 1.23 -10.60
C LYS A 110 -0.56 0.10 -9.60
N ILE A 111 -0.94 0.43 -8.37
CA ILE A 111 -1.21 -0.56 -7.32
C ILE A 111 -2.53 -1.31 -7.63
N PRO A 112 -2.50 -2.64 -7.84
CA PRO A 112 -3.69 -3.42 -8.12
C PRO A 112 -4.48 -3.75 -6.83
N SER A 113 -5.74 -4.16 -6.98
CA SER A 113 -6.58 -4.63 -5.87
C SER A 113 -6.57 -6.16 -5.67
N THR A 114 -5.81 -6.89 -6.51
CA THR A 114 -5.67 -8.35 -6.40
C THR A 114 -4.22 -8.75 -6.54
N TRP A 115 -3.87 -9.87 -5.92
CA TRP A 115 -2.50 -10.31 -5.75
C TRP A 115 -2.40 -11.80 -6.01
N ASP A 116 -1.35 -12.22 -6.70
CA ASP A 116 -1.08 -13.63 -6.94
C ASP A 116 -0.26 -14.24 -5.79
N GLU A 117 0.47 -13.38 -5.06
CA GLU A 117 1.31 -13.76 -3.94
C GLU A 117 1.38 -12.64 -2.90
N THR A 118 1.50 -13.01 -1.63
CA THR A 118 1.70 -12.09 -0.51
C THR A 118 2.68 -12.72 0.46
N ARG A 119 3.69 -11.96 0.89
CA ARG A 119 4.67 -12.36 1.90
C ARG A 119 4.78 -11.27 2.97
N VAL A 120 4.90 -11.70 4.22
CA VAL A 120 5.31 -10.87 5.35
C VAL A 120 6.81 -11.04 5.50
N LEU A 121 7.56 -9.95 5.47
CA LEU A 121 9.02 -9.99 5.58
C LEU A 121 9.48 -9.63 7.00
N GLU A 122 10.63 -10.16 7.40
CA GLU A 122 11.35 -9.64 8.57
C GLU A 122 11.79 -8.18 8.30
N PRO A 123 11.85 -7.31 9.32
CA PRO A 123 11.65 -7.57 10.75
C PRO A 123 10.23 -7.16 11.24
N SER A 124 9.17 -7.52 10.50
CA SER A 124 7.78 -7.18 10.88
C SER A 124 7.44 -7.55 12.34
N ALA A 125 6.73 -6.65 13.02
CA ALA A 125 6.27 -6.81 14.39
C ALA A 125 4.91 -6.10 14.60
N ILE A 126 3.97 -6.77 15.26
CA ILE A 126 2.57 -6.32 15.38
C ILE A 126 2.52 -4.93 16.02
N GLY A 127 2.00 -3.94 15.27
CA GLY A 127 1.82 -2.58 15.75
C GLY A 127 3.11 -1.76 15.82
N GLU A 128 4.27 -2.35 15.54
CA GLU A 128 5.57 -1.67 15.52
C GLU A 128 6.08 -1.44 14.10
N LEU A 129 5.97 -2.44 13.23
CA LEU A 129 6.43 -2.38 11.84
C LEU A 129 5.69 -3.44 11.01
N ALA A 130 5.11 -3.05 9.88
CA ALA A 130 4.62 -4.00 8.89
C ALA A 130 5.44 -3.89 7.61
N VAL A 131 6.09 -4.98 7.20
CA VAL A 131 6.80 -5.10 5.91
C VAL A 131 6.08 -6.15 5.08
N ILE A 132 5.23 -5.68 4.16
CA ILE A 132 4.38 -6.53 3.32
C ILE A 132 4.86 -6.41 1.88
N VAL A 133 5.15 -7.55 1.26
CA VAL A 133 5.42 -7.59 -0.19
C VAL A 133 4.37 -8.44 -0.89
N ARG A 134 3.91 -7.97 -2.04
CA ARG A 134 2.92 -8.65 -2.87
C ARG A 134 3.38 -8.71 -4.31
N ARG A 135 2.95 -9.75 -5.03
CA ARG A 135 3.20 -9.90 -6.46
C ARG A 135 1.90 -9.86 -7.23
N LYS A 136 1.90 -9.17 -8.36
CA LYS A 136 0.89 -9.30 -9.40
C LYS A 136 1.57 -9.47 -10.75
N ASP A 137 1.20 -10.53 -11.47
CA ASP A 137 1.93 -10.98 -12.65
C ASP A 137 3.43 -11.12 -12.31
N ASP A 138 4.29 -10.32 -12.93
CA ASP A 138 5.73 -10.31 -12.64
C ASP A 138 6.20 -9.05 -11.88
N GLU A 139 5.28 -8.17 -11.47
CA GLU A 139 5.59 -6.97 -10.71
C GLU A 139 5.49 -7.22 -9.20
N TRP A 140 6.47 -6.73 -8.45
CA TRP A 140 6.49 -6.80 -6.99
C TRP A 140 6.18 -5.44 -6.37
N PHE A 141 5.44 -5.44 -5.27
CA PHE A 141 4.95 -4.26 -4.57
C PHE A 141 5.28 -4.43 -3.09
N LEU A 142 6.25 -3.66 -2.60
CA LEU A 142 6.66 -3.61 -1.21
C LEU A 142 6.02 -2.39 -0.55
N GLY A 143 5.30 -2.61 0.54
CA GLY A 143 4.78 -1.58 1.43
C GLY A 143 5.33 -1.75 2.84
N VAL A 144 5.79 -0.64 3.43
CA VAL A 144 6.28 -0.58 4.81
C VAL A 144 5.46 0.43 5.59
N LEU A 145 4.99 0.04 6.78
CA LEU A 145 4.28 0.90 7.72
C LEU A 145 5.04 0.93 9.05
N SER A 146 5.58 2.10 9.43
CA SER A 146 6.08 2.30 10.79
C SER A 146 4.92 2.50 11.76
N GLY A 147 4.90 1.70 12.82
CA GLY A 147 3.93 1.82 13.90
C GLY A 147 4.32 2.85 14.98
N SER A 148 5.54 3.37 14.97
CA SER A 148 5.95 4.45 15.89
C SER A 148 6.37 5.71 15.16
N THR A 149 6.34 6.80 15.92
CA THR A 149 6.78 8.14 15.52
C THR A 149 8.29 8.35 15.74
N GLU A 150 9.03 7.33 16.13
CA GLU A 150 10.48 7.43 16.27
C GLU A 150 11.15 7.15 14.91
N THR A 151 12.19 7.92 14.59
CA THR A 151 13.03 7.68 13.41
C THR A 151 13.80 6.36 13.58
N ARG A 152 13.77 5.51 12.55
CA ARG A 152 14.40 4.18 12.58
C ARG A 152 15.00 3.80 11.24
N GLU A 153 16.00 2.92 11.28
CA GLU A 153 16.58 2.28 10.11
C GLU A 153 16.22 0.79 10.13
N VAL A 154 15.78 0.28 8.98
CA VAL A 154 15.27 -1.08 8.82
C VAL A 154 15.99 -1.74 7.66
N LYS A 155 16.50 -2.96 7.88
CA LYS A 155 17.05 -3.80 6.82
C LYS A 155 15.99 -4.78 6.35
N ILE A 156 15.74 -4.82 5.05
CA ILE A 156 14.73 -5.66 4.43
C ILE A 156 15.41 -6.54 3.39
N SER A 157 15.29 -7.86 3.54
CA SER A 157 15.77 -8.81 2.54
C SER A 157 14.88 -8.78 1.29
N LEU A 158 15.53 -8.81 0.12
CA LEU A 158 14.88 -8.92 -1.19
C LEU A 158 15.10 -10.31 -1.82
N ASP A 159 15.38 -11.35 -1.02
CA ASP A 159 15.65 -12.73 -1.49
C ASP A 159 14.45 -13.39 -2.21
N PHE A 160 13.29 -12.73 -2.24
CA PHE A 160 12.14 -13.14 -3.04
C PHE A 160 12.27 -12.79 -4.53
N LEU A 161 13.19 -11.90 -4.89
CA LEU A 161 13.43 -11.50 -6.27
C LEU A 161 14.24 -12.56 -7.02
N GLU A 162 13.86 -12.75 -8.28
CA GLU A 162 14.69 -13.50 -9.24
C GLU A 162 15.94 -12.69 -9.61
N ASP A 163 17.01 -13.39 -9.98
CA ASP A 163 18.27 -12.83 -10.49
C ASP A 163 18.07 -12.24 -11.89
N LYS A 164 17.42 -11.07 -11.94
CA LYS A 164 17.19 -10.25 -13.12
C LYS A 164 17.17 -8.78 -12.73
N GLU A 165 17.26 -7.94 -13.76
CA GLU A 165 17.10 -6.50 -13.60
C GLU A 165 15.63 -6.14 -13.37
N TYR A 166 15.39 -5.04 -12.67
CA TYR A 166 14.08 -4.43 -12.46
C TYR A 166 14.21 -2.91 -12.58
N THR A 167 13.12 -2.24 -12.93
CA THR A 167 12.93 -0.81 -12.68
C THR A 167 12.22 -0.66 -11.33
N ALA A 168 12.88 -0.01 -10.38
CA ALA A 168 12.35 0.27 -9.05
C ALA A 168 11.76 1.68 -9.00
N THR A 169 10.44 1.79 -8.82
CA THR A 169 9.77 3.06 -8.47
C THR A 169 9.59 3.11 -6.96
N ILE A 170 10.21 4.09 -6.30
CA ILE A 170 10.26 4.21 -4.84
C ILE A 170 9.53 5.47 -4.41
N VAL A 171 8.65 5.37 -3.42
CA VAL A 171 8.09 6.52 -2.69
C VAL A 171 8.57 6.48 -1.24
N MET A 172 9.26 7.53 -0.83
CA MET A 172 9.89 7.60 0.49
C MET A 172 9.95 9.03 1.01
N THR A 173 9.97 9.17 2.33
CA THR A 173 10.24 10.46 2.99
C THR A 173 11.74 10.73 2.99
N LYS A 174 12.16 11.89 2.48
CA LYS A 174 13.58 12.34 2.52
C LYS A 174 13.90 13.22 3.71
N LEU A 175 12.90 13.90 4.24
CA LEU A 175 13.00 14.78 5.38
C LEU A 175 11.66 14.82 6.10
N LEU A 176 11.71 14.79 7.42
CA LEU A 176 10.61 15.15 8.29
C LEU A 176 11.17 16.17 9.29
N GLU A 177 10.47 17.27 9.49
CA GLU A 177 10.82 18.30 10.44
C GLU A 177 10.03 18.11 11.74
N SER A 178 10.51 18.69 12.85
CA SER A 178 9.90 18.54 14.17
C SER A 178 8.54 19.22 14.32
N ASP A 179 8.14 20.06 13.36
CA ASP A 179 6.79 20.63 13.27
C ASP A 179 5.81 19.73 12.48
N GLY A 180 6.30 18.58 11.98
CA GLY A 180 5.56 17.62 11.19
C GLY A 180 5.57 17.91 9.68
N HIS A 181 6.28 18.94 9.21
CA HIS A 181 6.45 19.17 7.79
C HIS A 181 7.31 18.05 7.17
N GLU A 182 6.80 17.43 6.11
CA GLU A 182 7.46 16.29 5.46
C GLU A 182 7.75 16.58 3.99
N ASN A 183 8.86 16.03 3.51
CA ASN A 183 9.20 15.99 2.10
C ASN A 183 9.20 14.53 1.63
N THR A 184 8.04 14.06 1.17
CA THR A 184 7.92 12.77 0.48
C THR A 184 8.24 12.96 -1.00
N VAL A 185 9.04 12.06 -1.56
CA VAL A 185 9.44 12.10 -2.97
C VAL A 185 9.17 10.75 -3.65
N MET A 186 9.12 10.79 -4.97
CA MET A 186 9.12 9.61 -5.82
C MET A 186 10.40 9.58 -6.65
N GLU A 187 11.05 8.44 -6.71
CA GLU A 187 12.25 8.23 -7.52
C GLU A 187 12.15 6.93 -8.31
N GLU A 188 12.85 6.87 -9.44
CA GLU A 188 12.97 5.68 -10.26
C GLU A 188 14.44 5.31 -10.45
N HIS A 189 14.76 4.03 -10.28
CA HIS A 189 16.12 3.50 -10.34
C HIS A 189 16.15 2.19 -11.12
N GLU A 190 17.21 1.96 -11.90
CA GLU A 190 17.55 0.61 -12.35
C GLU A 190 18.04 -0.19 -11.13
N TRP A 191 17.49 -1.39 -10.97
CA TRP A 191 17.71 -2.23 -9.82
C TRP A 191 18.17 -3.62 -10.24
N PHE A 192 19.37 -3.99 -9.81
CA PHE A 192 19.84 -5.36 -9.88
C PHE A 192 19.55 -6.03 -8.54
N ALA A 193 19.06 -7.26 -8.57
CA ALA A 193 18.71 -8.01 -7.36
C ALA A 193 19.86 -7.98 -6.34
N SER A 194 19.74 -7.11 -5.34
CA SER A 194 20.56 -7.13 -4.13
C SER A 194 19.90 -8.05 -3.11
N ALA A 195 20.68 -8.60 -2.18
CA ALA A 195 20.13 -9.41 -1.11
C ALA A 195 19.28 -8.58 -0.13
N GLU A 196 19.60 -7.30 0.05
CA GLU A 196 18.97 -6.44 1.04
C GLU A 196 18.91 -4.96 0.63
N ILE A 197 17.99 -4.23 1.27
CA ILE A 197 17.90 -2.76 1.27
C ILE A 197 17.87 -2.23 2.70
N GLU A 198 18.44 -1.04 2.89
CA GLU A 198 18.32 -0.27 4.12
C GLU A 198 17.34 0.88 3.92
N VAL A 199 16.27 0.88 4.70
CA VAL A 199 15.19 1.86 4.64
C VAL A 199 15.21 2.69 5.92
N LYS A 200 15.42 3.99 5.77
CA LYS A 200 15.22 4.94 6.85
C LYS A 200 13.76 5.41 6.86
N LEU A 201 13.10 5.22 7.99
CA LEU A 201 11.73 5.67 8.26
C LEU A 201 11.80 6.86 9.21
N TRP A 202 11.38 8.03 8.75
CA TRP A 202 11.45 9.29 9.48
C TRP A 202 10.25 9.47 10.40
N GLY A 203 10.51 9.65 11.69
CA GLY A 203 9.47 9.83 12.68
C GLY A 203 9.47 11.19 13.37
N GLU A 204 10.65 11.65 13.79
CA GLU A 204 10.88 12.91 14.52
C GLU A 204 9.88 13.17 15.66
N ASP A 205 9.39 12.09 16.28
CA ASP A 205 8.35 12.08 17.33
C ASP A 205 7.01 12.71 16.92
N THR A 206 6.77 12.89 15.62
CA THR A 206 5.57 13.55 15.09
C THR A 206 4.69 12.61 14.27
N LYS A 207 5.27 11.78 13.39
CA LYS A 207 4.53 10.96 12.43
C LYS A 207 5.10 9.55 12.32
N GLY A 208 4.26 8.56 12.04
CA GLY A 208 4.72 7.25 11.58
C GLY A 208 4.97 7.28 10.08
N ASP A 209 6.20 6.98 9.68
CA ASP A 209 6.57 6.93 8.26
C ASP A 209 6.08 5.67 7.55
N GLY A 210 6.26 5.65 6.23
CA GLY A 210 6.21 4.45 5.43
C GLY A 210 7.18 4.49 4.27
N TYR A 211 7.17 3.41 3.51
CA TYR A 211 8.01 3.25 2.33
C TYR A 211 7.28 2.39 1.31
N VAL A 212 7.38 2.77 0.04
CA VAL A 212 6.81 2.01 -1.08
C VAL A 212 7.90 1.76 -2.10
N MET A 213 7.97 0.53 -2.61
CA MET A 213 8.82 0.17 -3.73
C MET A 213 8.06 -0.76 -4.67
N ILE A 214 7.93 -0.35 -5.93
CA ILE A 214 7.35 -1.15 -6.99
C ILE A 214 8.48 -1.58 -7.93
N LEU A 215 8.66 -2.89 -8.10
CA LEU A 215 9.68 -3.48 -8.93
C LEU A 215 9.05 -4.07 -10.17
N SER A 216 9.38 -3.49 -11.31
CA SER A 216 8.87 -3.88 -12.62
C SER A 216 9.99 -4.57 -13.39
N PRO A 217 9.83 -5.82 -13.83
CA PRO A 217 10.85 -6.45 -14.65
C PRO A 217 10.96 -5.74 -16.01
N PRO A 218 12.07 -5.89 -16.74
CA PRO A 218 12.21 -5.41 -18.09
C PRO A 218 11.04 -5.91 -18.94
N ILE A 219 10.51 -5.01 -19.77
CA ILE A 219 9.42 -5.33 -20.67
C ILE A 219 9.93 -6.36 -21.68
N ASP A 220 9.46 -7.62 -21.57
CA ASP A 220 9.59 -8.58 -22.66
C ASP A 220 8.68 -8.10 -23.81
N ASP A 221 9.28 -7.72 -24.94
CA ASP A 221 8.61 -7.17 -26.13
C ASP A 221 7.42 -8.05 -26.60
N ARG A 222 7.41 -9.35 -26.26
CA ARG A 222 6.32 -10.29 -26.58
C ARG A 222 5.03 -10.05 -25.80
N ARG A 223 5.09 -9.40 -24.63
CA ARG A 223 3.88 -9.11 -23.82
C ARG A 223 3.20 -7.82 -24.22
N ARG A 224 3.93 -6.91 -24.87
CA ARG A 224 3.38 -5.66 -25.43
C ARG A 224 2.34 -5.95 -26.51
N THR A 225 2.60 -6.94 -27.37
CA THR A 225 1.65 -7.42 -28.39
C THR A 225 0.42 -8.07 -27.76
N MET A 226 0.56 -8.91 -26.71
CA MET A 226 -0.61 -9.53 -26.07
C MET A 226 -1.53 -8.54 -25.35
N ARG A 227 -0.98 -7.54 -24.62
CA ARG A 227 -1.82 -6.49 -23.98
C ARG A 227 -2.48 -5.57 -25.01
N GLN A 228 -1.85 -5.30 -26.15
CA GLN A 228 -2.48 -4.52 -27.24
C GLN A 228 -3.55 -5.32 -27.97
N GLU A 229 -3.33 -6.61 -28.23
CA GLU A 229 -4.33 -7.50 -28.85
C GLU A 229 -5.53 -7.73 -27.94
N SER A 230 -5.32 -7.87 -26.63
CA SER A 230 -6.43 -8.02 -25.68
C SER A 230 -7.29 -6.76 -25.60
N VAL A 231 -6.72 -5.56 -25.69
CA VAL A 231 -7.51 -4.31 -25.70
C VAL A 231 -8.22 -4.12 -27.04
N ALA A 232 -7.60 -4.53 -28.16
CA ALA A 232 -8.21 -4.46 -29.49
C ALA A 232 -9.42 -5.39 -29.66
N SER A 233 -9.42 -6.58 -29.03
CA SER A 233 -10.54 -7.52 -29.12
C SER A 233 -11.81 -7.09 -28.39
N TRP A 234 -11.73 -6.14 -27.44
CA TRP A 234 -12.92 -5.56 -26.79
C TRP A 234 -13.61 -4.48 -27.63
N VAL A 235 -12.92 -3.92 -28.64
CA VAL A 235 -13.43 -2.80 -29.46
C VAL A 235 -14.02 -3.29 -30.79
N SER A 236 -13.87 -4.57 -31.15
CA SER A 236 -14.33 -5.09 -32.45
C SER A 236 -15.65 -5.86 -32.44
N ASP A 237 -16.24 -6.16 -31.29
CA ASP A 237 -17.44 -7.04 -31.20
C ASP A 237 -18.80 -6.30 -31.10
N ASP A 238 -18.80 -4.97 -31.25
CA ASP A 238 -20.04 -4.18 -31.42
C ASP A 238 -20.14 -3.60 -32.84
N ARG A 239 -20.48 -4.46 -33.83
CA ARG A 239 -21.08 -4.04 -35.12
C ARG A 239 -22.02 -5.08 -35.69
#